data_AF-A0A955J9W9-F1
#
_entry.id   AF-A0A955J9W9-F1
#
_cell.length_a   1.000
_cell.length_b   1.000
_cell.length_c   1.000
_cell.angle_alpha   90.00
_cell.angle_beta   90.00
_cell.angle_gamma   90.00
#
_symmetry.space_group_name_H-M   'P 1'
#
loop_
_entity.id
_entity.type
_entity.pdbx_description
1 polymer ?
#
loop_
_entity_poly.entity_id
_entity_poly.type
_entity_poly.pdbx_seq_one_letter_code
_entity_poly.pdbx_strand_id
1 'polypeptide(L)'
;MSHDARTTHDPAQVAQQFAGLSGSEVRKLKQLHVLNVVADLRAEVSSKRSHMTMAVLLIWVPFCWPLLIASFGSLQAAEERAVEIIGNYRKYWRDDLDDLELDLTFLGAPPPSA
;
A
#
# COMPACT_ATOMS: atom_id res chain seq x y z
N MET A 1 -9.52 -7.56 20.33
CA MET A 1 -10.28 -6.73 19.37
C MET A 1 -9.41 -6.55 18.15
N SER A 2 -9.61 -7.40 17.14
CA SER A 2 -8.90 -7.32 15.87
C SER A 2 -9.52 -6.17 15.09
N HIS A 3 -8.90 -5.00 15.10
CA HIS A 3 -9.22 -3.96 14.14
C HIS A 3 -8.82 -4.53 12.78
N ASP A 4 -9.81 -5.00 12.01
CA ASP A 4 -9.61 -5.52 10.67
C ASP A 4 -8.86 -4.47 9.86
N ALA A 5 -7.58 -4.72 9.53
CA ALA A 5 -6.80 -3.84 8.66
C ALA A 5 -7.41 -3.69 7.25
N ARG A 6 -8.53 -4.36 6.97
CA ARG A 6 -9.36 -4.17 5.76
C ARG A 6 -10.27 -2.94 5.84
N THR A 7 -10.75 -2.52 7.01
CA THR A 7 -11.65 -1.36 7.12
C THR A 7 -10.93 -0.03 6.95
N THR A 8 -9.64 0.06 7.29
CA THR A 8 -8.85 1.29 7.15
C THR A 8 -8.59 1.72 5.70
N HIS A 9 -8.79 0.82 4.73
CA HIS A 9 -8.48 1.07 3.32
C HIS A 9 -9.71 1.04 2.40
N ASP A 10 -10.93 1.03 2.96
CA ASP A 10 -12.15 1.11 2.15
C ASP A 10 -12.39 2.58 1.74
N PRO A 11 -12.28 2.95 0.45
CA PRO A 11 -12.48 4.32 0.01
C PRO A 11 -13.91 4.82 0.26
N ALA A 12 -14.90 3.92 0.35
CA ALA A 12 -16.28 4.30 0.64
C ALA A 12 -16.46 4.74 2.11
N GLN A 13 -15.80 4.06 3.06
CA GLN A 13 -15.85 4.44 4.48
C GLN A 13 -15.11 5.76 4.73
N VAL A 14 -13.97 5.95 4.07
CA VAL A 14 -13.21 7.21 4.19
C VAL A 14 -13.99 8.39 3.61
N ALA A 15 -14.71 8.20 2.50
CA ALA A 15 -15.54 9.25 1.92
C ALA A 15 -16.64 9.75 2.88
N GLN A 16 -17.17 8.88 3.75
CA GLN A 16 -18.15 9.27 4.77
C GLN A 16 -17.56 10.18 5.85
N GLN A 17 -16.25 10.08 6.12
CA GLN A 17 -15.56 10.95 7.08
C GLN A 17 -15.41 12.39 6.57
N PHE A 18 -15.55 12.61 5.26
CA PHE A 18 -15.50 13.94 4.65
C PHE A 18 -16.88 14.55 4.43
N ALA A 19 -17.95 13.93 4.95
CA ALA A 19 -19.30 14.45 4.84
C ALA A 19 -19.43 15.82 5.54
N GLY A 20 -19.89 16.83 4.80
CA GLY A 20 -20.11 18.19 5.31
C GLY A 20 -19.02 19.22 4.92
N LEU A 21 -17.96 18.79 4.25
CA LEU A 21 -16.93 19.70 3.72
C LEU A 21 -17.28 20.21 2.32
N SER A 22 -16.67 21.32 1.91
CA SER A 22 -16.80 21.81 0.53
C SER A 22 -16.12 20.84 -0.45
N GLY A 23 -16.64 20.72 -1.68
CA GLY A 23 -16.09 19.77 -2.66
C GLY A 23 -14.59 19.94 -2.93
N SER A 24 -14.07 21.17 -2.84
CA SER A 24 -12.65 21.46 -3.00
C SER A 24 -11.78 20.96 -1.83
N GLU A 25 -12.29 20.99 -0.60
CA GLU A 25 -11.61 20.47 0.59
C GLU A 25 -11.64 18.95 0.61
N VAL A 26 -12.78 18.36 0.22
CA VAL A 26 -12.92 16.91 0.06
C VAL A 26 -11.88 16.37 -0.93
N ARG A 27 -11.70 17.03 -2.08
CA ARG A 27 -10.69 16.62 -3.08
C ARG A 27 -9.27 16.64 -2.50
N LYS A 28 -8.89 17.70 -1.80
CA LYS A 28 -7.56 17.82 -1.16
C LYS A 28 -7.35 16.74 -0.09
N LEU A 29 -8.35 16.48 0.74
CA LEU A 29 -8.26 15.46 1.79
C LEU A 29 -8.17 14.05 1.20
N LYS A 30 -8.92 13.75 0.14
CA LYS A 30 -8.78 12.48 -0.59
C LYS A 30 -7.38 12.29 -1.14
N GLN A 31 -6.82 13.31 -1.80
CA GLN A 31 -5.45 13.27 -2.32
C GLN A 31 -4.42 13.06 -1.20
N LEU A 32 -4.52 13.84 -0.11
CA LEU A 32 -3.64 13.71 1.05
C LEU A 32 -3.76 12.33 1.71
N HIS A 33 -4.97 11.80 1.83
CA HIS A 33 -5.23 10.47 2.37
C HIS A 33 -4.57 9.39 1.53
N VAL A 34 -4.74 9.44 0.20
CA VAL A 34 -4.09 8.48 -0.71
C VAL A 34 -2.58 8.57 -0.62
N LEU A 35 -2.00 9.77 -0.56
CA LEU A 35 -0.55 9.94 -0.37
C LEU A 35 -0.07 9.33 0.95
N ASN A 36 -0.82 9.51 2.04
CA ASN A 36 -0.47 8.93 3.32
C ASN A 36 -0.55 7.39 3.29
N VAL A 37 -1.62 6.84 2.70
CA VAL A 37 -1.77 5.39 2.50
C VAL A 37 -0.62 4.83 1.66
N VAL A 38 -0.21 5.51 0.59
CA VAL A 38 0.92 5.09 -0.25
C VAL A 38 2.23 5.12 0.53
N ALA A 39 2.44 6.15 1.37
CA ALA A 39 3.62 6.23 2.23
C ALA A 39 3.65 5.09 3.27
N ASP A 40 2.52 4.76 3.88
CA ASP A 40 2.39 3.65 4.82
C ASP A 40 2.66 2.30 4.14
N LEU A 41 2.10 2.07 2.94
CA LEU A 41 2.33 0.86 2.15
C LEU A 41 3.80 0.75 1.73
N ARG A 42 4.45 1.87 1.37
CA ARG A 42 5.89 1.91 1.07
C ARG A 42 6.72 1.52 2.28
N ALA A 43 6.40 2.06 3.46
CA ALA A 43 7.07 1.72 4.70
C ALA A 43 6.89 0.23 5.05
N GLU A 44 5.68 -0.33 4.85
CA GLU A 44 5.41 -1.75 5.07
C GLU A 44 6.25 -2.64 4.12
N VAL A 45 6.21 -2.37 2.81
CA VAL A 45 6.97 -3.14 1.80
C VAL A 45 8.47 -3.02 2.05
N SER A 46 8.97 -1.81 2.34
CA SER A 46 10.39 -1.58 2.67
C SER A 46 10.81 -2.32 3.93
N SER A 47 9.97 -2.33 4.97
CA SER A 47 10.21 -3.08 6.21
C SER A 47 10.28 -4.58 5.95
N LYS A 48 9.34 -5.13 5.16
CA LYS A 48 9.35 -6.55 4.79
C LYS A 48 10.56 -6.92 3.93
N ARG A 49 10.97 -6.06 3.00
CA ARG A 49 12.23 -6.25 2.24
C ARG A 49 13.44 -6.30 3.16
N SER A 50 13.54 -5.38 4.12
CA SER A 50 14.64 -5.39 5.10
C SER A 50 14.65 -6.67 5.95
N HIS A 51 13.48 -7.12 6.41
CA HIS A 51 13.36 -8.41 7.11
C HIS A 51 13.78 -9.59 6.24
N MET A 52 13.39 -9.59 4.96
CA MET A 52 13.79 -10.62 4.00
C MET A 52 15.31 -10.63 3.79
N THR A 53 15.96 -9.47 3.64
CA THR A 53 17.41 -9.37 3.53
C THR A 53 18.11 -9.98 4.75
N MET A 54 17.60 -9.70 5.95
CA MET A 54 18.12 -10.30 7.17
C MET A 54 17.91 -11.82 7.20
N ALA A 55 16.73 -12.29 6.78
CA ALA A 55 16.42 -13.71 6.72
C ALA A 55 17.35 -14.45 5.75
N VAL A 56 17.65 -13.87 4.57
CA VAL A 56 18.55 -14.47 3.57
C VAL A 56 19.96 -14.74 4.12
N LEU A 57 20.43 -13.99 5.12
CA LEU A 57 21.71 -14.30 5.79
C LEU A 57 21.72 -15.69 6.45
N LEU A 58 20.54 -16.24 6.78
CA LEU A 58 20.36 -17.56 7.40
C LEU A 58 20.12 -18.69 6.37
N ILE A 59 20.30 -18.42 5.06
CA ILE A 59 20.00 -19.40 3.99
C ILE A 59 20.82 -20.69 4.07
N TRP A 60 22.00 -20.62 4.67
CA TRP A 60 22.90 -21.77 4.84
C TRP A 60 22.43 -22.75 5.92
N VAL A 61 21.39 -22.42 6.68
CA VAL A 61 20.80 -23.28 7.71
C VAL A 61 19.54 -23.94 7.13
N PRO A 62 19.54 -25.24 6.78
CA PRO A 62 18.40 -25.90 6.15
C PRO A 62 17.11 -25.84 6.98
N PHE A 63 17.25 -25.85 8.31
CA PHE A 63 16.12 -25.70 9.24
C PHE A 63 15.38 -24.36 9.08
N CYS A 64 16.04 -23.33 8.56
CA CYS A 64 15.46 -22.00 8.33
C CYS A 64 14.76 -21.85 6.97
N TRP A 65 14.83 -22.84 6.07
CA TRP A 65 14.23 -22.75 4.74
C TRP A 65 12.71 -22.55 4.72
N PRO A 66 11.91 -23.25 5.55
CA PRO A 66 10.48 -22.99 5.62
C PRO A 66 10.16 -21.53 6.00
N LEU A 67 10.97 -20.95 6.90
CA LEU A 67 10.84 -19.55 7.32
C LEU A 67 11.17 -18.60 6.16
N LEU A 68 12.18 -18.93 5.34
CA LEU A 68 12.53 -18.12 4.17
C LEU A 68 11.42 -18.13 3.13
N ILE A 69 10.89 -19.31 2.80
CA ILE A 69 9.78 -19.45 1.85
C ILE A 69 8.56 -18.65 2.32
N ALA A 70 8.20 -18.75 3.60
CA ALA A 70 7.12 -17.94 4.19
C ALA A 70 7.39 -16.43 4.08
N SER A 71 8.65 -16.01 4.29
CA SER A 71 9.04 -14.60 4.20
C SER A 71 8.91 -14.05 2.78
N PHE A 72 9.33 -14.81 1.76
CA PHE A 72 9.15 -14.44 0.35
C PHE A 72 7.67 -14.29 -0.01
N GLY A 73 6.83 -15.26 0.40
CA GLY A 73 5.39 -15.18 0.17
C GLY A 73 4.74 -13.98 0.86
N SER A 74 5.22 -13.63 2.07
CA SER A 74 4.71 -12.48 2.81
C SER A 74 5.03 -11.13 2.15
N LEU A 75 6.16 -11.04 1.44
CA LEU A 75 6.54 -9.84 0.69
C LEU A 75 5.69 -9.69 -0.57
N GLN A 76 5.54 -10.76 -1.34
CA GLN A 76 4.69 -10.76 -2.54
C GLN A 76 3.24 -10.41 -2.20
N ALA A 77 2.69 -11.03 -1.16
CA ALA A 77 1.33 -10.73 -0.70
C ALA A 77 1.17 -9.26 -0.23
N ALA A 78 2.25 -8.64 0.28
CA ALA A 78 2.22 -7.23 0.67
C ALA A 78 2.21 -6.31 -0.57
N GLU A 79 3.02 -6.62 -1.57
CA GLU A 79 3.07 -5.88 -2.82
C GLU A 79 1.74 -6.00 -3.59
N GLU A 80 1.19 -7.22 -3.72
CA GLU A 80 -0.12 -7.44 -4.35
C GLU A 80 -1.24 -6.69 -3.62
N ARG A 81 -1.25 -6.74 -2.29
CA ARG A 81 -2.25 -6.01 -1.49
C ARG A 81 -2.13 -4.50 -1.67
N ALA A 82 -0.92 -3.97 -1.72
CA ALA A 82 -0.70 -2.55 -1.94
C ALA A 82 -1.21 -2.11 -3.32
N VAL A 83 -0.94 -2.90 -4.38
CA VAL A 83 -1.49 -2.68 -5.73
C VAL A 83 -3.01 -2.70 -5.71
N GLU A 84 -3.63 -3.68 -5.05
CA GLU A 84 -5.08 -3.79 -4.95
C GLU A 84 -5.71 -2.57 -4.24
N ILE A 85 -5.13 -2.15 -3.11
CA ILE A 85 -5.61 -1.00 -2.35
C ILE A 85 -5.55 0.28 -3.20
N ILE A 86 -4.39 0.55 -3.81
CA ILE A 86 -4.21 1.75 -4.64
C ILE A 86 -5.13 1.69 -5.87
N GLY A 87 -5.29 0.52 -6.48
CA GLY A 87 -6.22 0.30 -7.58
C GLY A 87 -7.67 0.59 -7.20
N ASN A 88 -8.10 0.18 -6.00
CA ASN A 88 -9.44 0.46 -5.48
C ASN A 88 -9.65 1.96 -5.22
N TYR A 89 -8.68 2.65 -4.61
CA TYR A 89 -8.72 4.11 -4.44
C TYR A 89 -8.83 4.84 -5.78
N ARG A 90 -7.99 4.46 -6.77
CA ARG A 90 -8.01 5.07 -8.10
C ARG A 90 -9.30 4.79 -8.85
N LYS A 91 -9.90 3.62 -8.68
CA LYS A 91 -11.19 3.27 -9.29
C LYS A 91 -12.34 4.07 -8.68
N TYR A 92 -12.34 4.26 -7.36
CA TYR A 92 -13.44 4.90 -6.64
C TYR A 92 -13.37 6.43 -6.66
N TRP A 93 -12.17 7.01 -6.66
CA TRP A 93 -11.94 8.47 -6.69
C TRP A 93 -11.21 8.91 -7.96
N ARG A 94 -11.50 8.26 -9.09
CA ARG A 94 -10.84 8.53 -10.38
C ARG A 94 -10.79 10.02 -10.72
N ASP A 95 -11.93 10.70 -10.66
CA ASP A 95 -12.06 12.11 -11.04
C ASP A 95 -11.28 13.06 -10.12
N ASP A 96 -11.05 12.65 -8.86
CA ASP A 96 -10.32 13.44 -7.87
C ASP A 96 -8.80 13.20 -7.94
N LEU A 97 -8.38 12.01 -8.39
CA LEU A 97 -7.01 11.50 -8.37
C LEU A 97 -6.32 11.48 -9.75
N ASP A 98 -7.02 11.76 -10.85
CA ASP A 98 -6.43 11.69 -12.21
C ASP A 98 -5.22 12.65 -12.38
N ASP A 99 -5.19 13.75 -11.63
CA ASP A 99 -4.07 14.72 -11.63
C ASP A 99 -2.95 14.38 -10.63
N LEU A 100 -3.09 13.29 -9.85
CA LEU A 100 -2.15 12.95 -8.77
C LEU A 100 -1.09 11.95 -9.25
N GLU A 101 0.17 12.40 -9.35
CA GLU A 101 1.30 11.52 -9.60
C GLU A 101 1.64 10.70 -8.35
N LEU A 102 1.48 9.38 -8.44
CA LEU A 102 1.82 8.44 -7.37
C LEU A 102 3.15 7.74 -7.68
N ASP A 103 4.14 7.88 -6.80
CA ASP A 103 5.39 7.11 -6.87
C ASP A 103 5.15 5.66 -6.43
N LEU A 104 4.88 4.79 -7.40
CA LEU A 104 4.62 3.35 -7.20
C LEU A 104 5.84 2.48 -7.46
N THR A 105 7.03 3.06 -7.61
CA THR A 105 8.28 2.34 -7.94
C THR A 105 8.63 1.27 -6.90
N PHE A 106 8.19 1.45 -5.64
CA PHE A 106 8.42 0.48 -4.58
C PHE A 106 7.69 -0.86 -4.79
N LEU A 107 6.63 -0.88 -5.60
CA LEU A 107 5.86 -2.08 -5.96
C LEU A 107 6.45 -2.85 -7.15
N GLY A 108 7.63 -2.45 -7.64
CA GLY A 108 8.22 -3.02 -8.86
C GLY A 108 7.52 -2.57 -10.14
N ALA A 109 6.56 -1.64 -10.05
CA ALA A 109 5.96 -1.00 -11.21
C ALA A 109 7.01 -0.11 -11.90
N PRO A 110 7.09 -0.12 -13.26
CA PRO A 110 7.95 0.81 -13.97
C PRO A 110 7.50 2.25 -13.64
N PRO A 111 8.44 3.21 -13.52
CA PRO A 111 8.08 4.60 -13.30
C PRO A 111 7.15 5.08 -14.42
N PRO A 112 6.19 5.99 -14.13
CA PRO A 112 5.40 6.60 -15.19
C PRO A 112 6.38 7.23 -16.19
N SER A 113 6.30 6.80 -17.45
CA SER A 113 7.11 7.35 -18.53
C SER A 113 6.75 8.83 -18.67
N ALA A 114 7.72 9.69 -18.33
CA ALA A 114 7.67 11.13 -18.47
C ALA A 114 7.49 11.58 -19.92
#